data_AF-A0A1J5K3N2-F1
#
_entry.id   AF-A0A1J5K3N2-F1
#
_cell.length_a   1.000
_cell.length_b   1.000
_cell.length_c   1.000
_cell.angle_alpha   90.00
_cell.angle_beta   90.00
_cell.angle_gamma   90.00
#
_symmetry.space_group_name_H-M   'P 1'
#
loop_
_entity.id
_entity.type
_entity.pdbx_description
1 polymer ?
#
loop_
_entity_poly.entity_id
_entity_poly.type
_entity_poly.pdbx_seq_one_letter_code
_entity_poly.pdbx_strand_id
1 'polypeptide(L)'
;MKRILILLLLFSNKSYSQTTPEELAELWVEAIKSKSKVNLMKIIHPKCKKSDISPQHLTRMISGELPPKYKVHIQNLNLSKAQSSYYKVAPSRQVSLKYQLDTLADKKLYGLGKAFPAAIFENKWYFVLCLK
;
A
#
# COMPACT_ATOMS: atom_id res chain seq x y z
N MET A 1 11.55 -50.43 -11.05
CA MET A 1 12.27 -49.15 -10.93
C MET A 1 11.24 -48.01 -10.97
N LYS A 2 10.91 -47.41 -9.82
CA LYS A 2 9.92 -46.33 -9.71
C LYS A 2 10.62 -44.99 -10.00
N ARG A 3 10.24 -44.29 -11.07
CA ARG A 3 10.69 -42.92 -11.35
C ARG A 3 9.84 -41.96 -10.51
N ILE A 4 10.48 -41.33 -9.51
CA ILE A 4 9.90 -40.24 -8.73
C ILE A 4 10.00 -38.98 -9.58
N LEU A 5 8.86 -38.45 -10.01
CA LEU A 5 8.75 -37.18 -10.72
C LEU A 5 8.78 -36.06 -9.67
N ILE A 6 9.92 -35.39 -9.52
CA ILE A 6 10.05 -34.22 -8.65
C ILE A 6 9.48 -33.01 -9.40
N LEU A 7 8.27 -32.58 -9.01
CA LEU A 7 7.67 -31.34 -9.48
C LEU A 7 8.31 -30.17 -8.72
N LEU A 8 9.31 -29.53 -9.33
CA LEU A 8 9.91 -28.29 -8.84
C LEU A 8 8.91 -27.14 -9.05
N LEU A 9 8.16 -26.78 -8.00
CA LEU A 9 7.41 -25.52 -7.93
C LEU A 9 8.41 -24.37 -7.82
N LEU A 10 8.70 -23.75 -8.96
CA LEU A 10 9.44 -22.48 -9.05
C LEU A 10 8.57 -21.37 -8.44
N PHE A 11 8.69 -21.15 -7.13
CA PHE A 11 8.25 -19.90 -6.50
C PHE A 11 9.13 -18.78 -7.05
N SER A 12 8.58 -18.03 -8.01
CA SER A 12 9.19 -16.77 -8.46
C SER A 12 9.18 -15.79 -7.28
N ASN A 13 10.29 -15.71 -6.57
CA ASN A 13 10.55 -14.64 -5.60
C ASN A 13 10.73 -13.34 -6.39
N LYS A 14 9.62 -12.72 -6.78
CA LYS A 14 9.63 -11.40 -7.38
C LYS A 14 10.07 -10.42 -6.29
N SER A 15 11.36 -10.07 -6.31
CA SER A 15 11.93 -9.05 -5.45
C SER A 15 11.42 -7.70 -5.94
N TYR A 16 10.33 -7.23 -5.34
CA TYR A 16 9.82 -5.90 -5.62
C TYR A 16 10.79 -4.87 -5.00
N SER A 17 11.48 -4.12 -5.86
CA SER A 17 12.19 -2.91 -5.44
C SER A 17 11.15 -1.89 -4.98
N GLN A 18 11.47 -0.99 -4.05
CA GLN A 18 10.54 0.07 -3.60
C GLN A 18 10.97 1.43 -4.15
N THR A 19 11.40 1.44 -5.41
CA THR A 19 12.03 2.59 -6.08
C THR A 19 11.04 3.47 -6.83
N THR A 20 9.83 2.97 -7.08
CA THR A 20 8.72 3.68 -7.72
C THR A 20 7.47 3.65 -6.85
N PRO A 21 6.53 4.60 -7.02
CA PRO A 21 5.25 4.58 -6.30
C PRO A 21 4.35 3.42 -6.74
N GLU A 22 4.53 2.88 -7.95
CA GLU A 22 3.85 1.68 -8.44
C GLU A 22 4.31 0.44 -7.67
N GLU A 23 5.61 0.25 -7.52
CA GLU A 23 6.13 -0.89 -6.75
C GLU A 23 5.72 -0.80 -5.26
N LEU A 24 5.67 0.41 -4.69
CA LEU A 24 5.11 0.64 -3.36
C LEU A 24 3.65 0.16 -3.28
N ALA A 25 2.85 0.39 -4.33
CA ALA A 25 1.47 -0.08 -4.39
C ALA A 25 1.39 -1.61 -4.47
N GLU A 26 2.29 -2.27 -5.20
CA GLU A 26 2.36 -3.74 -5.27
C GLU A 26 2.69 -4.34 -3.89
N LEU A 27 3.67 -3.79 -3.18
CA LEU A 27 4.00 -4.20 -1.81
C LEU A 27 2.81 -3.98 -0.85
N TRP A 28 2.05 -2.91 -1.04
CA TRP A 28 0.84 -2.66 -0.26
C TRP A 28 -0.25 -3.69 -0.53
N VAL A 29 -0.47 -4.05 -1.80
CA VAL A 29 -1.40 -5.11 -2.18
C VAL A 29 -1.03 -6.44 -1.51
N GLU A 30 0.25 -6.79 -1.48
CA GLU A 30 0.71 -8.00 -0.78
C GLU A 30 0.49 -7.92 0.73
N ALA A 31 0.66 -6.74 1.34
CA ALA A 31 0.32 -6.51 2.74
C ALA A 31 -1.20 -6.65 3.01
N ILE A 32 -2.07 -6.21 2.08
CA ILE A 32 -3.52 -6.40 2.15
C ILE A 32 -3.87 -7.88 2.08
N LYS A 33 -3.38 -8.60 1.05
CA LYS A 33 -3.67 -10.03 0.84
C LYS A 33 -3.24 -10.89 2.03
N SER A 34 -2.04 -10.61 2.57
CA SER A 34 -1.51 -11.32 3.75
C SER A 34 -2.11 -10.84 5.07
N LYS A 35 -2.92 -9.78 5.08
CA LYS A 35 -3.42 -9.09 6.28
C LYS A 35 -2.31 -8.80 7.31
N SER A 36 -1.07 -8.59 6.84
CA SER A 36 0.11 -8.54 7.68
C SER A 36 0.48 -7.09 8.00
N LYS A 37 0.18 -6.67 9.25
CA LYS A 37 0.65 -5.38 9.77
C LYS A 37 2.18 -5.28 9.77
N VAL A 38 2.89 -6.40 9.94
CA VAL A 38 4.37 -6.44 9.90
C VAL A 38 4.88 -6.08 8.50
N ASN A 39 4.29 -6.64 7.44
CA ASN A 39 4.66 -6.28 6.07
C ASN A 39 4.27 -4.84 5.74
N LEU A 40 3.11 -4.38 6.23
CA LEU A 40 2.70 -2.99 6.08
C LEU A 40 3.72 -2.02 6.71
N MET A 41 4.24 -2.33 7.90
CA MET A 41 5.23 -1.46 8.56
C MET A 41 6.53 -1.28 7.76
N LYS A 42 6.91 -2.25 6.90
CA LYS A 42 8.10 -2.14 6.04
C LYS A 42 7.96 -1.06 4.95
N ILE A 43 6.73 -0.72 4.61
CA ILE A 43 6.40 0.24 3.56
C ILE A 43 5.88 1.58 4.10
N ILE A 44 5.93 1.77 5.43
CA ILE A 44 5.67 3.06 6.09
C ILE A 44 6.97 3.85 6.19
N HIS A 45 6.87 5.17 6.04
CA HIS A 45 8.05 6.05 6.02
C HIS A 45 8.88 5.91 7.30
N PRO A 46 10.21 5.72 7.22
CA PRO A 46 11.06 5.49 8.40
C PRO A 46 11.08 6.62 9.45
N LYS A 47 10.67 7.84 9.07
CA LYS A 47 10.56 8.99 9.97
C LYS A 47 9.24 9.00 10.75
N CYS A 48 8.28 8.15 10.40
CA CYS A 48 7.07 7.96 11.17
C CYS A 48 7.38 7.10 12.40
N LYS A 49 7.41 7.73 13.59
CA LYS A 49 7.53 7.00 14.85
C LYS A 49 6.27 6.16 15.07
N LYS A 50 6.42 5.01 15.74
CA LYS A 50 5.27 4.13 16.06
C LYS A 50 4.17 4.86 16.84
N SER A 51 4.54 5.79 17.73
CA SER A 51 3.61 6.63 18.50
C SER A 51 2.72 7.52 17.62
N ASP A 52 3.21 7.90 16.44
CA ASP A 52 2.57 8.86 15.55
C ASP A 52 1.69 8.15 14.51
N ILE A 53 1.71 6.82 14.48
CA ILE A 53 0.94 5.98 13.56
C ILE A 53 -0.24 5.40 14.31
N SER A 54 -1.44 5.90 14.02
CA SER A 54 -2.67 5.34 14.59
C SER A 54 -2.85 3.86 14.20
N PRO A 55 -3.09 2.95 15.17
CA PRO A 55 -3.43 1.56 14.87
C PRO A 55 -4.67 1.42 13.95
N GLN A 56 -5.59 2.39 14.00
CA GLN A 56 -6.77 2.44 13.14
C GLN A 56 -6.39 2.74 11.68
N HIS A 57 -5.38 3.59 11.44
CA HIS A 57 -4.88 3.84 10.08
C HIS A 57 -4.22 2.60 9.48
N LEU A 58 -3.37 1.91 10.26
CA LEU A 58 -2.77 0.65 9.83
C LEU A 58 -3.85 -0.38 9.50
N THR A 59 -4.88 -0.49 10.36
CA THR A 59 -5.99 -1.41 10.13
C THR A 59 -6.75 -1.06 8.85
N ARG A 60 -7.08 0.23 8.62
CA ARG A 60 -7.75 0.68 7.38
C ARG A 60 -6.96 0.37 6.11
N MET A 61 -5.63 0.47 6.15
CA MET A 61 -4.79 0.16 4.99
C MET A 61 -4.96 -1.30 4.53
N ILE A 62 -5.10 -2.25 5.46
CA ILE A 62 -5.17 -3.69 5.16
C ILE A 62 -6.56 -4.32 5.36
N SER A 63 -7.55 -3.56 5.85
CA SER A 63 -8.90 -4.07 6.13
C SER A 63 -9.74 -4.20 4.86
N GLY A 64 -10.69 -5.13 4.86
CA GLY A 64 -11.58 -5.33 3.72
C GLY A 64 -10.93 -6.14 2.61
N GLU A 65 -11.76 -6.69 1.75
CA GLU A 65 -11.32 -7.52 0.64
C GLU A 65 -10.79 -6.66 -0.51
N LEU A 66 -9.81 -7.18 -1.23
CA LEU A 66 -9.35 -6.59 -2.47
C LEU A 66 -10.16 -7.22 -3.62
N PRO A 67 -10.87 -6.44 -4.44
CA PRO A 67 -11.62 -7.00 -5.55
C PRO A 67 -10.69 -7.58 -6.62
N PRO A 68 -11.19 -8.47 -7.49
CA PRO A 68 -10.38 -9.09 -8.55
C PRO A 68 -9.74 -8.11 -9.53
N LYS A 69 -10.36 -6.95 -9.75
CA LYS A 69 -9.88 -5.91 -10.67
C LYS A 69 -9.73 -4.57 -9.95
N TYR A 70 -8.53 -4.01 -10.04
CA TYR A 70 -8.22 -2.66 -9.56
C TYR A 70 -7.12 -2.05 -10.43
N LYS A 71 -7.00 -0.72 -10.37
CA LYS A 71 -5.92 0.05 -11.00
C LYS A 71 -5.15 0.83 -9.95
N VAL A 72 -3.82 0.79 -10.06
CA VAL A 72 -2.95 1.71 -9.32
C VAL A 72 -3.02 3.08 -9.99
N HIS A 73 -3.24 4.12 -9.21
CA HIS A 73 -3.29 5.50 -9.68
C HIS A 73 -2.42 6.37 -8.78
N ILE A 74 -1.45 7.04 -9.39
CA ILE A 74 -0.49 7.92 -8.71
C ILE A 74 -0.84 9.37 -9.04
N GLN A 75 -0.98 10.20 -8.00
CA GLN A 75 -1.28 11.62 -8.15
C GLN A 75 -0.27 12.48 -7.41
N ASN A 76 0.11 13.61 -8.00
CA ASN A 76 0.92 14.63 -7.32
C ASN A 76 0.10 15.30 -6.22
N LEU A 77 0.64 15.33 -5.00
CA LEU A 77 0.05 16.11 -3.91
C LEU A 77 0.77 17.46 -3.84
N ASN A 78 0.05 18.52 -4.21
CA ASN A 78 0.46 19.89 -3.91
C ASN A 78 -0.27 20.31 -2.64
N LEU A 79 0.29 19.94 -1.50
CA LEU A 79 -0.28 20.32 -0.21
C LEU A 79 -0.04 21.79 0.08
N SER A 80 -1.06 22.48 0.58
CA SER A 80 -0.88 23.80 1.17
C SER A 80 0.00 23.73 2.42
N LYS A 81 0.51 24.88 2.89
CA LYS A 81 1.28 24.96 4.14
C LYS A 81 0.46 24.46 5.34
N ALA A 82 -0.83 24.80 5.40
CA ALA A 82 -1.74 24.32 6.43
C ALA A 82 -1.90 22.79 6.37
N GLN A 83 -2.06 22.21 5.18
CA GLN A 83 -2.18 20.76 5.02
C GLN A 83 -0.89 20.02 5.39
N SER A 84 0.26 20.55 4.99
CA SER A 84 1.57 20.01 5.35
C SER A 84 1.80 20.02 6.87
N SER A 85 1.17 20.94 7.60
CA SER A 85 1.32 21.06 9.05
C SER A 85 0.75 19.87 9.82
N TYR A 86 -0.20 19.12 9.24
CA TYR A 86 -0.80 17.93 9.86
C TYR A 86 0.09 16.70 9.81
N TYR A 87 1.14 16.69 8.98
CA TYR A 87 2.02 15.53 8.83
C TYR A 87 3.38 15.77 9.50
N LYS A 88 3.94 14.73 10.13
CA LYS A 88 5.35 14.76 10.58
C LYS A 88 6.32 14.75 9.38
N VAL A 89 5.88 14.20 8.26
CA VAL A 89 6.58 14.17 6.98
C VAL A 89 5.63 14.66 5.89
N ALA A 90 5.99 15.69 5.13
CA ALA A 90 5.14 16.16 4.06
C ALA A 90 5.10 15.13 2.90
N PRO A 91 3.91 14.62 2.51
CA PRO A 91 3.81 13.75 1.35
C PRO A 91 3.90 14.53 0.04
N SER A 92 4.40 13.87 -1.01
CA SER A 92 4.55 14.45 -2.36
C SER A 92 3.67 13.75 -3.41
N ARG A 93 3.15 12.56 -3.08
CA ARG A 93 2.24 11.78 -3.93
C ARG A 93 1.09 11.19 -3.13
N GLN A 94 0.01 10.87 -3.82
CA GLN A 94 -1.05 10.00 -3.34
C GLN A 94 -1.04 8.72 -4.19
N VAL A 95 -0.92 7.57 -3.54
CA VAL A 95 -1.00 6.25 -4.17
C VAL A 95 -2.40 5.72 -3.91
N SER A 96 -3.13 5.39 -4.97
CA SER A 96 -4.52 4.93 -4.90
C SER A 96 -4.71 3.58 -5.57
N LEU A 97 -5.45 2.68 -4.92
CA LEU A 97 -6.03 1.49 -5.53
C LEU A 97 -7.48 1.83 -5.91
N LYS A 98 -7.73 2.11 -7.19
CA LYS A 98 -9.08 2.36 -7.72
C LYS A 98 -9.72 1.04 -8.12
N TYR A 99 -10.85 0.69 -7.51
CA TYR A 99 -11.51 -0.59 -7.77
C TYR A 99 -12.34 -0.51 -9.05
N GLN A 100 -12.27 -1.56 -9.89
CA GLN A 100 -13.03 -1.65 -11.13
C GLN A 100 -14.20 -2.61 -10.91
N LEU A 101 -15.36 -2.04 -10.57
CA LEU A 101 -16.55 -2.79 -10.15
C LEU A 101 -17.74 -2.46 -11.04
N ASP A 102 -18.39 -3.50 -11.54
CA ASP A 102 -19.45 -3.39 -12.53
C ASP A 102 -20.84 -3.26 -11.86
N THR A 103 -21.02 -3.83 -10.66
CA THR A 103 -22.32 -3.85 -9.98
C THR A 103 -22.40 -2.91 -8.77
N LEU A 104 -23.63 -2.51 -8.40
CA LEU A 104 -23.87 -1.73 -7.18
C LEU A 104 -23.62 -2.56 -5.91
N ALA A 105 -23.87 -3.87 -5.95
CA ALA A 105 -23.61 -4.78 -4.83
C ALA A 105 -22.11 -4.83 -4.52
N ASP A 106 -21.26 -4.97 -5.56
CA ASP A 106 -19.81 -4.94 -5.40
C ASP A 106 -19.31 -3.60 -4.87
N LYS A 107 -19.86 -2.48 -5.38
CA LYS A 107 -19.51 -1.14 -4.87
C LYS A 107 -19.87 -0.97 -3.40
N LYS A 108 -20.97 -1.56 -2.93
CA LYS A 108 -21.35 -1.55 -1.50
C LYS A 108 -20.43 -2.45 -0.67
N LEU A 109 -20.00 -3.58 -1.23
CA LEU A 109 -19.13 -4.53 -0.54
C LEU A 109 -17.67 -4.03 -0.42
N TYR A 110 -17.08 -3.63 -1.54
CA TYR A 110 -15.66 -3.27 -1.62
C TYR A 110 -15.41 -1.77 -1.46
N GLY A 111 -16.39 -0.92 -1.74
CA GLY A 111 -16.20 0.53 -1.86
C GLY A 111 -15.58 0.93 -3.19
N LEU A 112 -15.12 2.19 -3.28
CA LEU A 112 -14.58 2.77 -4.53
C LEU A 112 -13.06 2.58 -4.69
N GLY A 113 -12.39 2.17 -3.63
CA GLY A 113 -10.94 2.07 -3.59
C GLY A 113 -10.35 2.60 -2.30
N LYS A 114 -9.03 2.71 -2.28
CA LYS A 114 -8.26 3.21 -1.15
C LYS A 114 -7.18 4.15 -1.65
N ALA A 115 -6.85 5.17 -0.88
CA ALA A 115 -5.78 6.09 -1.21
C ALA A 115 -5.00 6.46 0.04
N PHE A 116 -3.68 6.46 -0.05
CA PHE A 116 -2.80 6.90 1.02
C PHE A 116 -1.68 7.79 0.48
N PRO A 117 -1.29 8.81 1.26
CA PRO A 117 -0.20 9.71 0.87
C PRO A 117 1.16 8.98 0.98
N ALA A 118 2.10 9.39 0.14
CA ALA A 118 3.43 8.82 0.04
C ALA A 118 4.51 9.88 -0.19
N ALA A 119 5.75 9.57 0.20
CA ALA A 119 6.93 10.41 0.00
C ALA A 119 8.18 9.55 -0.26
N ILE A 120 9.25 10.20 -0.74
CA ILE A 120 10.54 9.57 -0.95
C ILE A 120 11.41 9.72 0.30
N PHE A 121 12.12 8.66 0.65
CA PHE A 121 13.22 8.67 1.62
C PHE A 121 14.34 7.75 1.11
N GLU A 122 15.58 8.24 1.06
CA GLU A 122 16.74 7.47 0.60
C GLU A 122 16.49 6.73 -0.73
N ASN A 123 15.96 7.45 -1.73
CA ASN A 123 15.62 6.93 -3.07
C ASN A 123 14.57 5.81 -3.10
N LYS A 124 13.80 5.64 -2.02
CA LYS A 124 12.68 4.69 -1.94
C LYS A 124 11.37 5.39 -1.58
N TRP A 125 10.25 4.86 -2.08
CA TRP A 125 8.91 5.39 -1.83
C TRP A 125 8.28 4.77 -0.61
N TYR A 126 7.65 5.56 0.26
CA TYR A 126 6.97 5.05 1.45
C TYR A 126 5.62 5.73 1.67
N PHE A 127 4.68 5.03 2.30
CA PHE A 127 3.45 5.64 2.79
C PHE A 127 3.71 6.53 4.01
N VAL A 128 3.02 7.66 4.06
CA VAL A 128 3.10 8.63 5.15
C VAL A 128 1.85 8.52 6.01
N LEU A 129 1.96 7.89 7.18
CA LEU A 129 0.84 7.75 8.12
C LEU A 129 1.02 8.53 9.42
N CYS A 130 2.19 9.13 9.62
CA CYS A 130 2.50 9.88 10.82
C CYS A 130 1.88 11.29 10.76
N LEU A 131 0.80 11.45 11.52
CA LEU A 131 0.16 12.74 11.74
C LEU A 131 0.78 13.44 12.95
N LYS A 132 0.65 14.76 13.03
CA LYS A 132 1.25 15.56 14.10
C LYS A 132 0.52 15.43 15.43
#